data_AF-A0A821N990-F1
#
_entry.id   AF-A0A821N990-F1
#
_cell.length_a   1.000
_cell.length_b   1.000
_cell.length_c   1.000
_cell.angle_alpha   90.00
_cell.angle_beta   90.00
_cell.angle_gamma   90.00
#
_symmetry.space_group_name_H-M   'P 1'
#
loop_
_entity.id
_entity.type
_entity.pdbx_description
1 polymer ?
#
loop_
_entity_poly.entity_id
_entity_poly.type
_entity_poly.pdbx_seq_one_letter_code
_entity_poly.pdbx_strand_id
1 'polypeptide(L)'
;MAFKCKIIVLACVIALSASQGFKNSKRKPASPAPPARAASDPDTEITSSCPEDGFFADAEQCDKYYQCSNGEITEKLCPDGMVFNDYNSQDEKCDLPFNLDCSQRPKLQTPIPSQHCVRQNGYFPHEEPHECGKFFYCVDGKFNMITCPEDLVYNEKTGICTWADEAKKKGCGAADIFQFKCPEVNETFGLTHPRYADPDDCQFFYVCINGNVPRRGGCKLGQAFDDVQKRCEWARKVPECKDWYKDRLTDAELDALENPPVAKPKPSGSPSRRKPQRPKLGKNKQ
;
A
#
# COMPACT_ATOMS: atom_id res chain seq x y z
N MET A 1 57.13 16.02 -33.17
CA MET A 1 57.42 17.47 -33.11
C MET A 1 56.55 18.07 -32.03
N ALA A 2 57.20 18.69 -31.04
CA ALA A 2 56.58 19.27 -29.84
C ALA A 2 56.14 20.74 -30.07
N PHE A 3 55.54 21.31 -29.01
CA PHE A 3 55.11 22.71 -28.77
C PHE A 3 53.59 22.94 -28.89
N LYS A 4 52.87 23.56 -27.93
CA LYS A 4 53.26 24.20 -26.67
C LYS A 4 52.01 24.40 -25.80
N CYS A 5 52.18 24.12 -24.51
CA CYS A 5 51.29 24.46 -23.40
C CYS A 5 51.19 25.99 -23.21
N LYS A 6 50.00 26.52 -22.92
CA LYS A 6 49.82 27.81 -22.23
C LYS A 6 48.63 27.75 -21.26
N ILE A 7 49.00 27.68 -19.99
CA ILE A 7 48.20 27.99 -18.80
C ILE A 7 47.96 29.50 -18.78
N ILE A 8 46.71 29.93 -18.57
CA ILE A 8 46.39 31.29 -18.10
C ILE A 8 45.45 31.15 -16.90
N VAL A 9 46.02 31.39 -15.72
CA VAL A 9 45.31 31.67 -14.47
C VAL A 9 44.97 33.16 -14.50
N LEU A 10 43.69 33.52 -14.34
CA LEU A 10 43.32 34.86 -13.90
C LEU A 10 42.17 34.77 -12.90
N ALA A 11 42.53 34.99 -11.64
CA ALA A 11 41.60 35.32 -10.58
C ALA A 11 41.19 36.79 -10.72
N CYS A 12 39.89 37.07 -10.65
CA CYS A 12 39.37 38.40 -10.36
C CYS A 12 38.21 38.27 -9.37
N VAL A 13 38.50 38.69 -8.14
CA VAL A 13 37.55 39.03 -7.08
C VAL A 13 37.10 40.48 -7.35
N ILE A 14 35.80 40.79 -7.24
CA ILE A 14 35.25 42.02 -6.60
C ILE A 14 33.72 41.86 -6.51
N ALA A 15 33.19 42.51 -5.47
CA ALA A 15 31.99 42.27 -4.70
C ALA A 15 30.69 42.95 -5.21
N LEU A 16 29.59 42.41 -4.67
CA LEU A 16 28.33 43.04 -4.25
C LEU A 16 27.47 43.83 -5.27
N SER A 17 26.28 43.29 -5.53
CA SER A 17 25.04 44.08 -5.49
C SER A 17 23.85 43.19 -5.14
N ALA A 18 23.03 43.71 -4.23
CA ALA A 18 21.91 43.04 -3.59
C ALA A 18 20.61 43.11 -4.41
N SER A 19 19.70 42.23 -4.01
CA SER A 19 18.23 42.30 -4.12
C SER A 19 17.58 41.96 -5.48
N GLN A 20 16.82 40.87 -5.53
CA GLN A 20 15.35 40.89 -5.47
C GLN A 20 14.75 39.49 -5.74
N GLY A 21 13.68 39.15 -5.00
CA GLY A 21 12.65 38.24 -5.52
C GLY A 21 12.47 36.89 -4.81
N PHE A 22 12.11 36.88 -3.52
CA PHE A 22 11.43 35.73 -2.93
C PHE A 22 10.06 35.55 -3.60
N LYS A 23 9.95 34.59 -4.52
CA LYS A 23 8.66 34.15 -5.07
C LYS A 23 8.00 33.17 -4.09
N ASN A 24 6.90 33.63 -3.51
CA ASN A 24 5.93 32.85 -2.73
C ASN A 24 5.48 31.61 -3.51
N SER A 25 5.91 30.42 -3.08
CA SER A 25 5.30 29.16 -3.49
C SER A 25 4.34 28.69 -2.39
N LYS A 26 3.05 28.76 -2.68
CA LYS A 26 1.96 28.28 -1.83
C LYS A 26 2.14 26.77 -1.59
N ARG A 27 2.61 26.39 -0.41
CA ARG A 27 2.60 24.99 0.04
C ARG A 27 1.15 24.54 0.26
N LYS A 28 0.78 23.41 -0.32
CA LYS A 28 -0.48 22.70 -0.03
C LYS A 28 -0.51 22.36 1.47
N PRO A 29 -1.66 22.47 2.16
CA PRO A 29 -1.77 22.00 3.54
C PRO A 29 -1.59 20.49 3.57
N ALA A 30 -0.57 20.05 4.30
CA ALA A 30 -0.44 18.65 4.72
C ALA A 30 -1.60 18.29 5.64
N SER A 31 -2.15 17.09 5.52
CA SER A 31 -3.06 16.52 6.51
C SER A 31 -2.42 16.60 7.91
N PRO A 32 -3.22 16.83 8.97
CA PRO A 32 -2.69 16.87 10.32
C PRO A 32 -2.04 15.52 10.62
N ALA A 33 -0.75 15.57 11.02
CA ALA A 33 -0.10 14.46 11.67
C ALA A 33 -0.93 14.06 12.91
N PRO A 34 -0.94 12.77 13.31
CA PRO A 34 -1.45 12.38 14.61
C PRO A 34 -0.80 13.26 15.68
N PRO A 35 -1.52 13.68 16.73
CA PRO A 35 -0.95 14.54 17.75
C PRO A 35 0.31 13.89 18.30
N ALA A 36 1.43 14.63 18.19
CA ALA A 36 2.66 14.28 18.88
C ALA A 36 2.32 14.13 20.36
N ARG A 37 2.68 12.97 20.92
CA ARG A 37 2.52 12.66 22.34
C ARG A 37 2.96 13.87 23.17
N ALA A 38 2.08 14.33 24.05
CA ALA A 38 2.53 15.06 25.22
C ALA A 38 3.53 14.14 25.93
N ALA A 39 4.75 14.64 26.12
CA ALA A 39 5.78 13.94 26.86
C ALA A 39 5.32 13.79 28.32
N SER A 40 4.63 12.70 28.61
CA SER A 40 4.67 12.09 29.94
C SER A 40 6.10 11.55 30.13
N ASP A 41 6.65 11.76 31.33
CA ASP A 41 8.02 11.40 31.73
C ASP A 41 8.51 10.05 31.13
N PRO A 42 9.74 9.96 30.59
CA PRO A 42 10.20 8.73 29.92
C PRO A 42 10.54 7.56 30.86
N ASP A 43 10.57 7.76 32.18
CA ASP A 43 11.24 6.83 33.10
C ASP A 43 10.44 6.52 34.39
N THR A 44 9.10 6.47 34.32
CA THR A 44 8.43 5.68 35.38
C THR A 44 8.54 4.23 34.99
N GLU A 45 9.62 3.58 35.40
CA GLU A 45 9.67 2.13 35.49
C GLU A 45 8.48 1.67 36.36
N ILE A 46 7.39 1.22 35.72
CA ILE A 46 6.25 0.54 36.37
C ILE A 46 6.68 -0.88 36.79
N THR A 47 7.93 -1.02 37.23
CA THR A 47 8.49 -2.21 37.87
C THR A 47 8.32 -2.11 39.39
N SER A 48 8.07 -0.91 39.93
CA SER A 48 8.10 -0.64 41.38
C SER A 48 6.85 0.01 41.97
N SER A 49 6.02 0.72 41.20
CA SER A 49 4.75 1.27 41.69
C SER A 49 3.75 1.60 40.58
N CYS A 50 2.45 1.46 40.87
CA CYS A 50 1.36 1.86 39.98
C CYS A 50 1.04 3.35 40.12
N PRO A 51 1.01 4.13 39.04
CA PRO A 51 0.52 5.51 39.09
C PRO A 51 -0.98 5.58 39.39
N GLU A 52 -1.77 4.73 38.72
CA GLU A 52 -3.22 4.61 38.84
C GLU A 52 -3.66 3.21 38.35
N ASP A 53 -4.93 2.86 38.55
CA ASP A 53 -5.51 1.64 37.98
C ASP A 53 -5.56 1.76 36.44
N GLY A 54 -5.06 0.74 35.75
CA GLY A 54 -4.95 0.76 34.29
C GLY A 54 -3.94 -0.25 33.73
N PHE A 55 -3.59 -0.05 32.47
CA PHE A 55 -2.70 -0.89 31.67
C PHE A 55 -1.56 -0.03 31.10
N PHE A 56 -0.33 -0.48 31.28
CA PHE A 56 0.85 0.29 30.90
C PHE A 56 1.87 -0.56 30.17
N ALA A 57 2.50 0.01 29.15
CA ALA A 57 3.52 -0.67 28.37
C ALA A 57 4.79 -0.96 29.18
N ASP A 58 5.47 -2.04 28.84
CA ASP A 58 6.85 -2.25 29.25
C ASP A 58 7.82 -1.31 28.49
N ALA A 59 8.89 -0.90 29.17
CA ALA A 59 9.87 0.05 28.64
C ALA A 59 10.75 -0.54 27.52
N GLU A 60 10.95 -1.86 27.49
CA GLU A 60 11.89 -2.51 26.56
C GLU A 60 11.21 -3.49 25.61
N GLN A 61 10.07 -4.08 26.01
CA GLN A 61 9.39 -5.15 25.31
C GLN A 61 8.02 -4.72 24.76
N CYS A 62 7.84 -4.75 23.44
CA CYS A 62 6.66 -4.19 22.80
C CYS A 62 5.37 -4.99 23.05
N ASP A 63 5.50 -6.28 23.30
CA ASP A 63 4.37 -7.18 23.56
C ASP A 63 4.15 -7.47 25.04
N LYS A 64 4.87 -6.77 25.93
CA LYS A 64 4.72 -6.86 27.38
C LYS A 64 4.04 -5.61 27.93
N TYR A 65 3.20 -5.81 28.93
CA TYR A 65 2.49 -4.75 29.63
C TYR A 65 2.17 -5.15 31.07
N TYR A 66 1.80 -4.16 31.86
CA TYR A 66 1.46 -4.30 33.27
C TYR A 66 0.02 -3.88 33.48
N GLN A 67 -0.75 -4.70 34.19
CA GLN A 67 -2.04 -4.31 34.76
C GLN A 67 -1.82 -3.82 36.18
N CYS A 68 -2.26 -2.60 36.46
CA CYS A 68 -2.31 -2.01 37.78
C CYS A 68 -3.74 -2.06 38.32
N SER A 69 -3.92 -2.66 39.50
CA SER A 69 -5.19 -2.63 40.22
C SER A 69 -4.98 -2.55 41.72
N ASN A 70 -5.55 -1.53 42.36
CA ASN A 70 -5.42 -1.29 43.80
C ASN A 70 -3.95 -1.23 44.29
N GLY A 71 -3.06 -0.73 43.44
CA GLY A 71 -1.61 -0.67 43.73
C GLY A 71 -0.84 -1.97 43.52
N GLU A 72 -1.50 -3.05 43.10
CA GLU A 72 -0.86 -4.32 42.72
C GLU A 72 -0.55 -4.35 41.22
N ILE A 73 0.67 -4.77 40.88
CA ILE A 73 1.16 -4.90 39.50
C ILE A 73 1.07 -6.37 39.08
N THR A 74 0.34 -6.64 38.01
CA THR A 74 0.34 -7.94 37.33
C THR A 74 1.02 -7.80 35.98
N GLU A 75 2.11 -8.54 35.78
CA GLU A 75 2.78 -8.65 34.50
C GLU A 75 1.98 -9.51 33.51
N LYS A 76 1.85 -9.04 32.27
CA LYS A 76 1.16 -9.74 31.19
C LYS A 76 1.89 -9.61 29.86
N LEU A 77 1.60 -10.56 28.97
CA LEU A 77 2.03 -10.56 27.58
C LEU A 77 0.81 -10.50 26.65
N CYS A 78 0.97 -9.79 25.54
CA CYS A 78 0.03 -9.89 24.43
C CYS A 78 0.09 -11.29 23.82
N PRO A 79 -0.99 -11.75 23.16
CA PRO A 79 -0.96 -12.98 22.37
C PRO A 79 0.23 -12.97 21.39
N ASP A 80 0.89 -14.13 21.21
CA ASP A 80 2.09 -14.23 20.37
C ASP A 80 1.82 -13.69 18.96
N GLY A 81 2.65 -12.73 18.53
CA GLY A 81 2.50 -12.02 17.25
C GLY A 81 1.74 -10.70 17.31
N MET A 82 1.29 -10.28 18.49
CA MET A 82 0.68 -8.96 18.74
C MET A 82 1.54 -8.13 19.70
N VAL A 83 1.33 -6.81 19.71
CA VAL A 83 2.04 -5.87 20.58
C VAL A 83 1.05 -5.00 21.34
N PHE A 84 1.43 -4.53 22.53
CA PHE A 84 0.53 -3.79 23.41
C PHE A 84 0.30 -2.37 22.88
N ASN A 85 -0.97 -1.96 22.82
CA ASN A 85 -1.39 -0.62 22.44
C ASN A 85 -1.56 0.25 23.69
N ASP A 86 -0.65 1.20 23.86
CA ASP A 86 -0.57 2.10 25.02
C ASP A 86 -1.18 3.50 24.76
N TYR A 87 -2.09 3.62 23.78
CA TYR A 87 -2.78 4.89 23.52
C TYR A 87 -3.84 5.24 24.57
N ASN A 88 -4.40 4.25 25.27
CA ASN A 88 -5.35 4.45 26.35
C ASN A 88 -5.03 3.49 27.51
N SER A 89 -4.63 4.02 28.66
CA SER A 89 -4.31 3.23 29.85
C SER A 89 -5.51 2.51 30.45
N GLN A 90 -6.74 2.79 30.00
CA GLN A 90 -7.95 2.13 30.50
C GLN A 90 -8.39 0.93 29.64
N ASP A 91 -7.74 0.70 28.49
CA ASP A 91 -8.09 -0.37 27.57
C ASP A 91 -6.97 -1.42 27.48
N GLU A 92 -7.23 -2.66 27.90
CA GLU A 92 -6.34 -3.79 27.68
C GLU A 92 -6.39 -4.20 26.20
N LYS A 93 -5.54 -3.57 25.37
CA LYS A 93 -5.58 -3.77 23.93
C LYS A 93 -4.23 -4.18 23.37
N CYS A 94 -4.23 -5.26 22.61
CA CYS A 94 -3.12 -5.65 21.76
C CYS A 94 -3.50 -5.41 20.29
N ASP A 95 -2.57 -4.93 19.49
CA ASP A 95 -2.72 -4.73 18.05
C ASP A 95 -1.58 -5.41 17.30
N LEU A 96 -1.69 -5.49 15.98
CA LEU A 96 -0.63 -6.05 15.15
C LEU A 96 0.57 -5.10 15.07
N PRO A 97 1.82 -5.62 14.99
CA PRO A 97 3.05 -4.82 15.06
C PRO A 97 3.14 -3.68 14.04
N PHE A 98 2.48 -3.78 12.88
CA PHE A 98 2.50 -2.73 11.85
C PHE A 98 1.56 -1.56 12.14
N ASN A 99 0.66 -1.67 13.12
CA ASN A 99 -0.22 -0.57 13.53
C ASN A 99 0.41 0.33 14.61
N LEU A 100 1.53 -0.08 15.19
CA LEU A 100 2.15 0.56 16.35
C LEU A 100 3.65 0.70 16.14
N ASP A 101 4.25 1.77 16.68
CA ASP A 101 5.69 1.97 16.62
C ASP A 101 6.38 1.32 17.82
N CYS A 102 7.02 0.18 17.60
CA CYS A 102 7.81 -0.53 18.60
C CYS A 102 9.29 -0.11 18.65
N SER A 103 9.71 0.93 17.92
CA SER A 103 11.14 1.26 17.78
C SER A 103 11.84 1.59 19.10
N GLN A 104 11.09 2.08 20.11
CA GLN A 104 11.63 2.39 21.43
C GLN A 104 11.68 1.19 22.38
N ARG A 105 10.88 0.15 22.12
CA ARG A 105 10.75 -1.06 22.94
C ARG A 105 10.75 -2.32 22.06
N PRO A 106 11.87 -2.61 21.36
CA PRO A 106 11.87 -3.57 20.25
C PRO A 106 11.84 -5.04 20.68
N LYS A 107 12.01 -5.36 21.97
CA LYS A 107 12.01 -6.76 22.43
C LYS A 107 10.61 -7.35 22.24
N LEU A 108 10.56 -8.65 21.99
CA LEU A 108 9.32 -9.42 21.87
C LEU A 108 9.50 -10.75 22.59
N GLN A 109 8.41 -11.38 22.97
CA GLN A 109 8.42 -12.74 23.50
C GLN A 109 8.96 -13.72 22.45
N THR A 110 9.40 -14.89 22.90
CA THR A 110 9.85 -15.98 22.02
C THR A 110 8.70 -16.40 21.10
N PRO A 111 8.91 -16.48 19.77
CA PRO A 111 7.86 -16.87 18.84
C PRO A 111 7.38 -18.29 19.08
N ILE A 112 6.07 -18.52 18.93
CA ILE A 112 5.46 -19.85 18.97
C ILE A 112 5.02 -20.21 17.55
N PRO A 113 5.88 -20.87 16.75
CA PRO A 113 5.57 -21.16 15.36
C PRO A 113 4.50 -22.25 15.22
N SER A 114 3.76 -22.19 14.12
CA SER A 114 2.86 -23.25 13.66
C SER A 114 2.96 -23.38 12.13
N GLN A 115 2.11 -24.21 11.51
CA GLN A 115 2.11 -24.36 10.06
C GLN A 115 1.87 -23.03 9.36
N HIS A 116 2.83 -22.60 8.52
CA HIS A 116 2.83 -21.33 7.77
C HIS A 116 2.81 -20.04 8.61
N CYS A 117 2.90 -20.15 9.94
CA CYS A 117 2.86 -19.01 10.85
C CYS A 117 4.15 -18.97 11.67
N VAL A 118 4.94 -17.91 11.51
CA VAL A 118 6.16 -17.72 12.33
C VAL A 118 5.79 -17.44 13.79
N ARG A 119 4.65 -16.76 14.01
CA ARG A 119 4.01 -16.52 15.31
C ARG A 119 2.53 -16.85 15.22
N GLN A 120 1.87 -17.06 16.36
CA GLN A 120 0.46 -17.45 16.39
C GLN A 120 -0.47 -16.45 15.68
N ASN A 121 -0.17 -15.15 15.75
CA ASN A 121 -0.98 -14.10 15.15
C ASN A 121 -0.15 -13.23 14.19
N GLY A 122 -0.74 -12.83 13.07
CA GLY A 122 -0.13 -11.88 12.15
C GLY A 122 -0.24 -12.24 10.68
N TYR A 123 0.53 -11.53 9.85
CA TYR A 123 0.60 -11.74 8.42
C TYR A 123 2.03 -12.14 8.05
N PHE A 124 2.19 -13.27 7.38
CA PHE A 124 3.49 -13.85 7.05
C PHE A 124 3.62 -14.10 5.54
N PRO A 125 4.80 -13.87 4.95
CA PRO A 125 5.00 -14.13 3.52
C PRO A 125 4.84 -15.61 3.21
N HIS A 126 4.50 -15.93 1.96
CA HIS A 126 4.57 -17.31 1.48
C HIS A 126 6.01 -17.86 1.59
N GLU A 127 6.13 -19.14 1.89
CA GLU A 127 7.42 -19.83 2.12
C GLU A 127 8.28 -19.85 0.84
N GLU A 128 7.65 -20.09 -0.31
CA GLU A 128 8.31 -20.02 -1.61
C GLU A 128 8.69 -18.57 -1.98
N PRO A 129 9.97 -18.25 -2.21
CA PRO A 129 10.43 -16.88 -2.46
C PRO A 129 9.80 -16.22 -3.70
N HIS A 130 9.44 -17.01 -4.72
CA HIS A 130 8.85 -16.55 -5.98
C HIS A 130 7.33 -16.34 -5.89
N GLU A 131 6.69 -16.82 -4.83
CA GLU A 131 5.28 -16.54 -4.56
C GLU A 131 5.17 -15.15 -3.92
N CYS A 132 5.23 -14.14 -4.78
CA CYS A 132 5.31 -12.73 -4.39
C CYS A 132 3.97 -12.16 -3.92
N GLY A 133 2.86 -12.62 -4.51
CA GLY A 133 1.51 -12.17 -4.21
C GLY A 133 0.77 -13.02 -3.18
N LYS A 134 1.37 -14.07 -2.62
CA LYS A 134 0.72 -14.92 -1.61
C LYS A 134 1.30 -14.68 -0.23
N PHE A 135 0.44 -14.76 0.77
CA PHE A 135 0.80 -14.61 2.17
C PHE A 135 -0.22 -15.35 3.06
N PHE A 136 0.14 -15.55 4.32
CA PHE A 136 -0.68 -16.22 5.31
C PHE A 136 -1.16 -15.23 6.36
N TYR A 137 -2.46 -15.26 6.65
CA TYR A 137 -3.06 -14.58 7.79
C TYR A 137 -3.30 -15.59 8.90
N CYS A 138 -2.64 -15.41 10.04
CA CYS A 138 -2.68 -16.32 11.17
C CYS A 138 -3.45 -15.72 12.35
N VAL A 139 -4.31 -16.55 12.95
CA VAL A 139 -5.00 -16.28 14.20
C VAL A 139 -4.91 -17.53 15.06
N ASP A 140 -4.33 -17.39 16.26
CA ASP A 140 -4.09 -18.50 17.19
C ASP A 140 -3.46 -19.73 16.52
N GLY A 141 -2.46 -19.47 15.67
CA GLY A 141 -1.67 -20.48 14.97
C GLY A 141 -2.38 -21.16 13.80
N LYS A 142 -3.62 -20.75 13.47
CA LYS A 142 -4.37 -21.23 12.30
C LYS A 142 -4.23 -20.22 11.17
N PHE A 143 -3.76 -20.68 10.01
CA PHE A 143 -3.55 -19.84 8.85
C PHE A 143 -4.73 -19.84 7.87
N ASN A 144 -4.91 -18.73 7.18
CA ASN A 144 -5.62 -18.62 5.92
C ASN A 144 -4.64 -18.09 4.86
N MET A 145 -4.52 -18.76 3.72
CA MET A 145 -3.72 -18.25 2.61
C MET A 145 -4.51 -17.19 1.84
N ILE A 146 -3.92 -16.02 1.66
CA ILE A 146 -4.50 -14.89 0.93
C ILE A 146 -3.61 -14.61 -0.28
N THR A 147 -4.26 -14.35 -1.42
CA THR A 147 -3.59 -13.85 -2.63
C THR A 147 -3.89 -12.37 -2.78
N CYS A 148 -2.85 -11.57 -2.96
CA CYS A 148 -2.95 -10.15 -3.27
C CYS A 148 -3.78 -9.94 -4.54
N PRO A 149 -4.56 -8.85 -4.61
CA PRO A 149 -5.24 -8.48 -5.85
C PRO A 149 -4.23 -8.24 -6.96
N GLU A 150 -4.52 -8.77 -8.15
CA GLU A 150 -3.67 -8.62 -9.34
C GLU A 150 -2.21 -8.98 -9.05
N ASP A 151 -1.26 -8.35 -9.75
CA ASP A 151 0.17 -8.62 -9.65
C ASP A 151 0.86 -7.82 -8.52
N LEU A 152 0.12 -7.53 -7.44
CA LEU A 152 0.66 -6.87 -6.25
C LEU A 152 1.49 -7.86 -5.40
N VAL A 153 2.48 -7.30 -4.72
CA VAL A 153 3.43 -8.05 -3.88
C VAL A 153 3.08 -7.83 -2.41
N TYR A 154 3.04 -8.90 -1.63
CA TYR A 154 2.89 -8.79 -0.19
C TYR A 154 4.11 -8.09 0.43
N ASN A 155 3.87 -7.00 1.14
CA ASN A 155 4.89 -6.24 1.84
C ASN A 155 4.87 -6.58 3.33
N GLU A 156 5.82 -7.40 3.76
CA GLU A 156 5.94 -7.86 5.15
C GLU A 156 6.10 -6.73 6.16
N LYS A 157 6.70 -5.59 5.76
CA LYS A 157 6.93 -4.47 6.67
C LYS A 157 5.66 -3.70 6.99
N THR A 158 4.71 -3.66 6.05
CA THR A 158 3.47 -2.89 6.19
C THR A 158 2.24 -3.79 6.39
N GLY A 159 2.38 -5.10 6.19
CA GLY A 159 1.29 -6.07 6.30
C GLY A 159 0.25 -5.96 5.19
N ILE A 160 0.55 -5.26 4.08
CA ILE A 160 -0.38 -5.00 2.98
C ILE A 160 0.23 -5.37 1.63
N CYS A 161 -0.62 -5.56 0.63
CA CYS A 161 -0.20 -5.75 -0.76
C CYS A 161 0.14 -4.39 -1.38
N THR A 162 1.37 -4.25 -1.88
CA THR A 162 1.85 -3.02 -2.55
C THR A 162 2.48 -3.35 -3.89
N TRP A 163 2.84 -2.34 -4.67
CA TRP A 163 3.60 -2.55 -5.90
C TRP A 163 4.97 -3.16 -5.60
N ALA A 164 5.53 -3.90 -6.56
CA ALA A 164 6.82 -4.57 -6.43
C ALA A 164 7.98 -3.62 -6.03
N ASP A 165 8.00 -2.41 -6.58
CA ASP A 165 8.98 -1.37 -6.30
C ASP A 165 8.87 -0.80 -4.87
N GLU A 166 7.67 -0.83 -4.30
CA GLU A 166 7.41 -0.41 -2.91
C GLU A 166 7.67 -1.54 -1.92
N ALA A 167 7.27 -2.77 -2.27
CA ALA A 167 7.45 -3.95 -1.43
C ALA A 167 8.94 -4.27 -1.20
N LYS A 168 9.80 -3.99 -2.20
CA LYS A 168 11.25 -4.23 -2.15
C LYS A 168 11.61 -5.66 -1.71
N LYS A 169 10.73 -6.63 -1.98
CA LYS A 169 10.95 -8.06 -1.73
C LYS A 169 11.94 -8.58 -2.78
N LYS A 170 13.05 -9.16 -2.34
CA LYS A 170 14.08 -9.71 -3.22
C LYS A 170 13.50 -10.83 -4.09
N GLY A 171 13.73 -10.79 -5.40
CA GLY A 171 13.20 -11.77 -6.35
C GLY A 171 11.72 -11.56 -6.73
N CYS A 172 11.14 -10.44 -6.32
CA CYS A 172 9.78 -10.02 -6.64
C CYS A 172 9.78 -8.64 -7.30
N GLY A 173 10.80 -8.32 -8.11
CA GLY A 173 10.80 -7.11 -8.91
C GLY A 173 9.69 -7.19 -9.96
N ALA A 174 9.19 -6.04 -10.40
CA ALA A 174 8.12 -6.01 -11.41
C ALA A 174 8.50 -6.79 -12.68
N ALA A 175 9.74 -6.65 -13.15
CA ALA A 175 10.24 -7.41 -14.30
C ALA A 175 10.32 -8.93 -14.04
N ASP A 176 10.52 -9.37 -12.80
CA ASP A 176 10.54 -10.79 -12.42
C ASP A 176 9.13 -11.38 -12.43
N ILE A 177 8.15 -10.61 -11.93
CA ILE A 177 6.74 -11.02 -11.84
C ILE A 177 6.11 -11.09 -13.24
N PHE A 178 6.34 -10.05 -14.05
CA PHE A 178 5.73 -9.94 -15.38
C PHE A 178 6.53 -10.63 -16.48
N GLN A 179 7.78 -11.01 -16.21
CA GLN A 179 8.73 -11.47 -17.24
C GLN A 179 8.87 -10.49 -18.43
N PHE A 180 8.55 -9.21 -18.20
CA PHE A 180 8.57 -8.15 -19.19
C PHE A 180 9.60 -7.09 -18.79
N LYS A 181 10.41 -6.66 -19.76
CA LYS A 181 11.37 -5.56 -19.58
C LYS A 181 10.91 -4.35 -20.39
N CYS A 182 10.78 -3.20 -19.72
CA CYS A 182 10.50 -1.94 -20.37
C CYS A 182 11.55 -1.62 -21.44
N PRO A 183 11.13 -1.23 -22.67
CA PRO A 183 12.04 -0.74 -23.68
C PRO A 183 12.85 0.48 -23.20
N GLU A 184 14.11 0.55 -23.60
CA GLU A 184 15.00 1.64 -23.23
C GLU A 184 14.57 2.94 -23.94
N VAL A 185 14.39 3.99 -23.14
CA VAL A 185 13.93 5.30 -23.60
C VAL A 185 14.72 6.40 -22.90
N ASN A 186 14.73 7.60 -23.48
CA ASN A 186 15.33 8.76 -22.81
C ASN A 186 14.52 9.18 -21.57
N GLU A 187 15.17 9.89 -20.64
CA GLU A 187 14.55 10.30 -19.38
C GLU A 187 13.26 11.10 -19.57
N THR A 188 13.27 12.07 -20.50
CA THR A 188 12.11 12.93 -20.78
C THR A 188 10.88 12.12 -21.20
N PHE A 189 11.08 11.10 -22.02
CA PHE A 189 10.02 10.20 -22.45
C PHE A 189 9.63 9.20 -21.35
N GLY A 190 10.60 8.70 -20.57
CA GLY A 190 10.33 7.84 -19.41
C GLY A 190 9.41 8.51 -18.38
N LEU A 191 9.54 9.82 -18.18
CA LEU A 191 8.65 10.61 -17.33
C LEU A 191 7.19 10.66 -17.81
N THR A 192 6.93 10.34 -19.09
CA THR A 192 5.56 10.21 -19.61
C THR A 192 4.90 8.86 -19.31
N HIS A 193 5.65 7.94 -18.69
CA HIS A 193 5.21 6.57 -18.39
C HIS A 193 4.69 5.83 -19.63
N PRO A 194 5.57 5.56 -20.62
CA PRO A 194 5.17 5.00 -21.89
C PRO A 194 4.49 3.64 -21.73
N ARG A 195 3.62 3.33 -22.68
CA ARG A 195 2.79 2.13 -22.68
C ARG A 195 3.19 1.21 -23.82
N TYR A 196 3.13 -0.08 -23.58
CA TYR A 196 3.51 -1.13 -24.54
C TYR A 196 2.51 -2.27 -24.47
N ALA A 197 2.11 -2.82 -25.62
CA ALA A 197 1.27 -4.01 -25.65
C ALA A 197 1.90 -5.17 -24.87
N ASP A 198 1.06 -5.95 -24.22
CA ASP A 198 1.46 -7.26 -23.71
C ASP A 198 1.59 -8.21 -24.92
N PRO A 199 2.73 -8.92 -25.06
CA PRO A 199 2.98 -9.78 -26.22
C PRO A 199 2.10 -11.03 -26.26
N ASP A 200 1.58 -11.45 -25.11
CA ASP A 200 0.86 -12.72 -24.96
C ASP A 200 -0.63 -12.52 -24.72
N ASP A 201 -1.05 -11.31 -24.34
CA ASP A 201 -2.46 -10.99 -24.07
C ASP A 201 -2.88 -9.63 -24.62
N CYS A 202 -3.63 -9.65 -25.73
CA CYS A 202 -4.16 -8.44 -26.38
C CYS A 202 -5.01 -7.54 -25.46
N GLN A 203 -5.62 -8.06 -24.39
CA GLN A 203 -6.38 -7.24 -23.45
C GLN A 203 -5.48 -6.43 -22.53
N PHE A 204 -4.25 -6.87 -22.28
CA PHE A 204 -3.33 -6.24 -21.33
C PHE A 204 -2.24 -5.42 -22.04
N PHE A 205 -1.63 -4.54 -21.26
CA PHE A 205 -0.50 -3.72 -21.67
C PHE A 205 0.35 -3.38 -20.45
N TYR A 206 1.59 -2.99 -20.68
CA TYR A 206 2.51 -2.53 -19.64
C TYR A 206 2.63 -1.00 -19.66
N VAL A 207 2.50 -0.38 -18.48
CA VAL A 207 2.88 1.00 -18.22
C VAL A 207 4.28 1.00 -17.60
N CYS A 208 5.25 1.61 -18.26
CA CYS A 208 6.61 1.69 -17.77
C CYS A 208 6.82 2.95 -16.92
N ILE A 209 6.64 2.82 -15.61
CA ILE A 209 6.85 3.93 -14.67
C ILE A 209 8.32 4.38 -14.74
N ASN A 210 8.51 5.69 -14.92
CA ASN A 210 9.79 6.34 -15.19
C ASN A 210 10.60 5.70 -16.35
N GLY A 211 9.94 4.97 -17.24
CA GLY A 211 10.56 4.28 -18.38
C GLY A 211 11.21 2.94 -18.06
N ASN A 212 11.21 2.46 -16.80
CA ASN A 212 11.94 1.25 -16.42
C ASN A 212 11.21 0.25 -15.52
N VAL A 213 10.15 0.65 -14.80
CA VAL A 213 9.38 -0.27 -13.93
C VAL A 213 8.05 -0.61 -14.59
N PRO A 214 7.85 -1.85 -15.09
CA PRO A 214 6.60 -2.23 -15.74
C PRO A 214 5.48 -2.39 -14.71
N ARG A 215 4.28 -1.94 -15.07
CA ARG A 215 3.03 -2.25 -14.37
C ARG A 215 2.01 -2.74 -15.39
N ARG A 216 1.46 -3.92 -15.19
CA ARG A 216 0.44 -4.45 -16.09
C ARG A 216 -0.89 -3.73 -15.86
N GLY A 217 -1.54 -3.35 -16.94
CA GLY A 217 -2.86 -2.73 -16.95
C GLY A 217 -3.74 -3.44 -17.99
N GLY A 218 -5.04 -3.45 -17.76
CA GLY A 218 -6.01 -4.10 -18.64
C GLY A 218 -6.93 -3.11 -19.35
N CYS A 219 -7.22 -3.39 -20.60
CA CYS A 219 -8.34 -2.82 -21.32
C CYS A 219 -9.67 -3.44 -20.83
N LYS A 220 -10.79 -2.74 -21.08
CA LYS A 220 -12.11 -3.29 -20.76
C LYS A 220 -12.36 -4.57 -21.56
N LEU A 221 -13.23 -5.43 -21.05
CA LEU A 221 -13.65 -6.64 -21.77
C LEU A 221 -14.15 -6.25 -23.18
N GLY A 222 -13.66 -6.96 -24.20
CA GLY A 222 -13.94 -6.69 -25.61
C GLY A 222 -12.99 -5.68 -26.28
N GLN A 223 -12.16 -4.98 -25.50
CA GLN A 223 -11.11 -4.10 -26.01
C GLN A 223 -9.74 -4.79 -26.01
N ALA A 224 -8.86 -4.35 -26.91
CA ALA A 224 -7.46 -4.71 -26.98
C ALA A 224 -6.59 -3.44 -26.95
N PHE A 225 -5.34 -3.57 -26.53
CA PHE A 225 -4.42 -2.44 -26.55
C PHE A 225 -3.85 -2.25 -27.96
N ASP A 226 -4.09 -1.08 -28.56
CA ASP A 226 -3.49 -0.67 -29.84
C ASP A 226 -2.09 -0.09 -29.55
N ASP A 227 -1.05 -0.83 -29.93
CA ASP A 227 0.34 -0.42 -29.69
C ASP A 227 0.82 0.71 -30.61
N VAL A 228 0.09 1.03 -31.68
CA VAL A 228 0.39 2.17 -32.56
C VAL A 228 -0.17 3.45 -31.95
N GLN A 229 -1.44 3.42 -31.53
CA GLN A 229 -2.13 4.56 -30.93
C GLN A 229 -1.86 4.72 -29.43
N LYS A 230 -1.22 3.73 -28.80
CA LYS A 230 -0.93 3.66 -27.36
C LYS A 230 -2.18 3.81 -26.49
N ARG A 231 -3.27 3.15 -26.86
CA ARG A 231 -4.56 3.19 -26.13
C ARG A 231 -5.38 1.93 -26.35
N CYS A 232 -6.33 1.67 -25.44
CA CYS A 232 -7.33 0.63 -25.64
C CYS A 232 -8.30 1.04 -26.76
N GLU A 233 -8.57 0.09 -27.66
CA GLU A 233 -9.54 0.20 -28.74
C GLU A 233 -10.31 -1.13 -28.86
N TRP A 234 -11.46 -1.15 -29.52
CA TRP A 234 -12.20 -2.38 -29.75
C TRP A 234 -11.35 -3.39 -30.50
N ALA A 235 -11.29 -4.63 -30.00
CA ALA A 235 -10.36 -5.65 -30.51
C ALA A 235 -10.43 -5.80 -32.03
N ARG A 236 -11.65 -5.82 -32.61
CA ARG A 236 -11.90 -5.90 -34.05
C ARG A 236 -11.24 -4.80 -34.90
N LYS A 237 -10.89 -3.66 -34.31
CA LYS A 237 -10.23 -2.52 -34.98
C LYS A 237 -8.70 -2.54 -34.80
N VAL A 238 -8.19 -3.38 -33.90
CA VAL A 238 -6.75 -3.61 -33.70
C VAL A 238 -6.35 -4.79 -34.60
N PRO A 239 -5.63 -4.57 -35.71
CA PRO A 239 -5.43 -5.61 -36.72
C PRO A 239 -4.79 -6.89 -36.18
N GLU A 240 -3.78 -6.78 -35.30
CA GLU A 240 -3.14 -7.94 -34.66
C GLU A 240 -4.04 -8.69 -33.68
N CYS A 241 -5.06 -8.02 -33.12
CA CYS A 241 -5.91 -8.55 -32.06
C CYS A 241 -7.38 -8.72 -32.49
N LYS A 242 -7.69 -8.57 -33.79
CA LYS A 242 -9.05 -8.57 -34.34
C LYS A 242 -9.88 -9.80 -33.96
N ASP A 243 -9.19 -10.93 -33.78
CA ASP A 243 -9.79 -12.24 -33.54
C ASP A 243 -9.63 -12.70 -32.08
N TRP A 244 -9.02 -11.88 -31.21
CA TRP A 244 -8.64 -12.24 -29.83
C TRP A 244 -9.81 -12.76 -28.98
N TYR A 245 -11.01 -12.21 -29.15
CA TYR A 245 -12.20 -12.58 -28.37
C TYR A 245 -13.10 -13.60 -29.05
N LYS A 246 -12.81 -14.07 -30.28
CA LYS A 246 -13.73 -14.95 -31.03
C LYS A 246 -14.07 -16.26 -30.31
N ASP A 247 -13.15 -16.78 -29.50
CA ASP A 247 -13.35 -18.00 -28.70
C ASP A 247 -13.83 -17.72 -27.26
N ARG A 248 -13.95 -16.44 -26.88
CA ARG A 248 -14.28 -15.99 -25.52
C ARG A 248 -15.64 -15.31 -25.43
N LEU A 249 -16.08 -14.66 -26.51
CA LEU A 249 -17.33 -13.91 -26.64
C LEU A 249 -17.90 -14.11 -28.03
N THR A 250 -19.23 -14.14 -28.12
CA THR A 250 -19.94 -14.10 -29.40
C THR A 250 -19.88 -12.70 -30.02
N ASP A 251 -20.05 -12.61 -31.34
CA ASP A 251 -20.11 -11.32 -32.04
C ASP A 251 -21.20 -10.40 -31.49
N ALA A 252 -22.34 -10.98 -31.07
CA ALA A 252 -23.45 -10.23 -30.47
C ALA A 252 -23.11 -9.69 -29.07
N GLU A 253 -22.38 -10.45 -28.25
CA GLU A 253 -21.90 -9.98 -26.95
C GLU A 253 -20.87 -8.88 -27.10
N LEU A 254 -19.94 -9.02 -28.05
CA LEU A 254 -18.94 -8.00 -28.33
C LEU A 254 -19.57 -6.70 -28.86
N ASP A 255 -20.56 -6.81 -29.75
CA ASP A 255 -21.33 -5.65 -30.23
C ASP A 255 -22.12 -4.98 -29.09
N ALA A 256 -22.73 -5.76 -28.19
CA ALA A 256 -23.42 -5.22 -27.03
C ALA A 256 -22.48 -4.49 -26.04
N LEU A 257 -21.21 -4.89 -25.95
CA LEU A 257 -20.19 -4.19 -25.17
C LEU A 257 -19.80 -2.85 -25.81
N GLU A 258 -19.68 -2.81 -27.14
CA GLU A 258 -19.34 -1.59 -27.89
C GLU A 258 -20.51 -0.61 -27.98
N ASN A 259 -21.70 -1.14 -28.17
CA ASN A 259 -22.94 -0.42 -28.36
C ASN A 259 -23.94 -0.80 -27.25
N PRO A 260 -23.68 -0.39 -25.99
CA PRO A 260 -24.57 -0.73 -24.90
C PRO A 260 -25.96 -0.17 -25.18
N PRO A 261 -27.03 -0.98 -24.99
CA PRO A 261 -28.39 -0.53 -25.28
C PRO A 261 -28.71 0.70 -24.44
N VAL A 262 -29.28 1.72 -25.08
CA VAL A 262 -29.73 2.93 -24.39
C VAL A 262 -30.72 2.52 -23.32
N ALA A 263 -30.37 2.75 -22.04
CA ALA A 263 -31.28 2.49 -20.93
C ALA A 263 -32.58 3.25 -21.19
N LYS A 264 -33.69 2.52 -21.33
CA LYS A 264 -35.01 3.13 -21.45
C LYS A 264 -35.19 4.08 -20.26
N PRO A 265 -35.62 5.34 -20.47
CA PRO A 265 -35.87 6.24 -19.36
C PRO A 265 -36.84 5.55 -18.39
N LYS A 266 -36.45 5.46 -17.12
CA LYS A 266 -37.34 4.97 -16.07
C LYS A 266 -38.62 5.80 -16.14
N PRO A 267 -39.81 5.20 -16.26
CA PRO A 267 -41.05 5.96 -16.27
C PRO A 267 -41.09 6.83 -15.01
N SER A 268 -41.22 8.14 -15.20
CA SER A 268 -41.40 9.14 -14.15
C SER A 268 -42.76 8.93 -13.51
N GLY A 269 -42.89 7.92 -12.65
CA GLY A 269 -44.18 7.54 -12.10
C GLY A 269 -44.17 6.37 -11.12
N SER A 270 -43.01 5.89 -10.66
CA SER A 270 -42.99 5.00 -9.50
C SER A 270 -43.01 5.85 -8.23
N PRO A 271 -44.03 5.73 -7.36
CA PRO A 271 -44.07 6.48 -6.11
C PRO A 271 -42.82 6.13 -5.30
N SER A 272 -42.10 7.17 -4.89
CA SER A 272 -40.96 7.06 -3.97
C SER A 272 -41.38 6.23 -2.77
N ARG A 273 -40.84 5.01 -2.66
CA ARG A 273 -41.00 4.17 -1.47
C ARG A 273 -40.29 4.92 -0.36
N ARG A 274 -41.06 5.71 0.41
CA ARG A 274 -40.55 6.46 1.58
C ARG A 274 -39.74 5.48 2.42
N LYS A 275 -38.45 5.79 2.60
CA LYS A 275 -37.59 5.13 3.59
C LYS A 275 -38.33 5.16 4.92
N PRO A 276 -38.51 4.03 5.64
CA PRO A 276 -39.10 4.07 6.97
C PRO A 276 -38.28 5.01 7.84
N GLN A 277 -38.92 6.01 8.44
CA GLN A 277 -38.27 6.85 9.43
C GLN A 277 -37.86 5.97 10.61
N ARG A 278 -36.58 6.00 10.94
CA ARG A 278 -36.03 5.40 12.17
C ARG A 278 -36.78 6.02 13.36
N PRO A 279 -37.43 5.24 14.24
CA PRO A 279 -38.11 5.78 15.41
C PRO A 279 -37.10 6.54 16.27
N LYS A 280 -37.42 7.79 16.62
CA LYS A 280 -36.66 8.52 17.64
C LYS A 280 -36.98 7.89 18.99
N LEU A 281 -35.97 7.29 19.62
CA LEU A 281 -36.06 6.85 21.01
C LEU A 281 -36.33 8.10 21.87
N GLY A 282 -37.52 8.16 22.45
CA GLY A 282 -37.91 9.21 23.37
C GLY A 282 -37.03 9.16 24.61
N LYS A 283 -36.44 10.30 24.98
CA LYS A 283 -35.97 10.55 26.34
C LYS A 283 -37.21 10.57 27.24
N ASN A 284 -37.45 9.49 27.97
CA ASN A 284 -38.30 9.57 29.15
C ASN A 284 -37.44 10.00 30.32
N LYS A 285 -37.77 11.19 30.83
CA LYS A 285 -37.55 11.59 32.21
C LYS A 285 -38.46 10.74 33.09
N GLN A 286 -37.87 10.06 34.06
CA GLN A 286 -38.32 10.02 35.46
C GLN A 286 -37.15 9.52 36.30
#